data_AF-A0A142XX40-F1
#
_entry.id   AF-A0A142XX40-F1
#
_cell.length_a   1.000
_cell.length_b   1.000
_cell.length_c   1.000
_cell.angle_alpha   90.00
_cell.angle_beta   90.00
_cell.angle_gamma   90.00
#
_symmetry.space_group_name_H-M   'P 1'
#
loop_
_entity.id
_entity.type
_entity.pdbx_description
1 polymer ?
#
loop_
_entity_poly.entity_id
_entity_poly.type
_entity_poly.pdbx_seq_one_letter_code
_entity_poly.pdbx_strand_id
1 'polypeptide(L)'
;MQSPTMLKSEPSLKLDTGRRSFEIVVDGKPERWEYDVLEIKLIIESLERTAGMRVDDSPNVKNPTIEFLQALASQLELQECKGCTPTAAFRIYNVVNTQFATMNTDIQETVDRIVSGA
;
A
#
# COMPACT_ATOMS: atom_id res chain seq x y z
N MET A 1 50.83 -9.52 -5.40
CA MET A 1 49.86 -9.01 -4.40
C MET A 1 48.73 -8.37 -5.17
N GLN A 2 47.56 -9.01 -5.23
CA GLN A 2 46.37 -8.44 -5.88
C GLN A 2 45.58 -7.67 -4.82
N SER A 3 45.29 -6.40 -5.10
CA SER A 3 44.46 -5.55 -4.24
C SER A 3 43.01 -6.07 -4.21
N PRO A 4 42.34 -6.07 -3.04
CA PRO A 4 40.96 -6.49 -2.95
C PRO A 4 40.07 -5.49 -3.70
N THR A 5 39.32 -5.99 -4.68
CA THR A 5 38.26 -5.25 -5.35
C THR A 5 37.25 -4.83 -4.28
N MET A 6 37.11 -3.52 -4.06
CA MET A 6 36.04 -2.98 -3.22
C MET A 6 34.70 -3.36 -3.86
N LEU A 7 33.91 -4.21 -3.20
CA LEU A 7 32.51 -4.40 -3.55
C LEU A 7 31.84 -3.03 -3.42
N LYS A 8 31.39 -2.47 -4.55
CA LYS A 8 30.47 -1.33 -4.55
C LYS A 8 29.28 -1.75 -3.69
N SER A 9 29.04 -1.05 -2.59
CA SER A 9 27.86 -1.21 -1.76
C SER A 9 26.62 -1.04 -2.64
N GLU A 10 25.83 -2.11 -2.77
CA GLU A 10 24.56 -2.05 -3.47
C GLU A 10 23.68 -0.95 -2.84
N PRO A 11 22.95 -0.15 -3.64
CA PRO A 11 22.03 0.83 -3.10
C PRO A 11 20.98 0.11 -2.24
N SER A 12 21.11 0.23 -0.91
CA SER A 12 20.18 -0.38 0.02
C SER A 12 18.86 0.37 -0.04
N LEU A 13 17.88 -0.19 -0.73
CA LEU A 13 16.53 0.37 -0.80
C LEU A 13 15.79 0.06 0.52
N LYS A 14 15.48 1.08 1.31
CA LYS A 14 14.59 0.95 2.47
C LYS A 14 13.16 1.09 2.00
N LEU A 15 12.56 -0.02 1.58
CA LEU A 15 11.13 -0.07 1.27
C LEU A 15 10.33 -0.03 2.58
N ASP A 16 9.45 0.96 2.74
CA ASP A 16 8.50 1.01 3.85
C ASP A 16 7.33 0.06 3.55
N THR A 17 7.57 -1.26 3.54
CA THR A 17 6.52 -2.30 3.39
C THR A 17 5.98 -2.76 4.75
N GLY A 18 6.17 -1.96 5.81
CA GLY A 18 5.99 -2.40 7.19
C GLY A 18 4.55 -2.41 7.69
N ARG A 19 4.44 -2.68 8.99
CA ARG A 19 3.19 -2.50 9.75
C ARG A 19 2.90 -1.02 9.96
N ARG A 20 1.65 -0.64 9.79
CA ARG A 20 1.14 0.69 10.15
C ARG A 20 0.04 0.58 11.18
N SER A 21 -0.24 1.70 11.83
CA SER A 21 -1.36 1.83 12.75
C SER A 21 -2.33 2.88 12.26
N PHE A 22 -3.61 2.63 12.49
CA PHE A 22 -4.71 3.53 12.19
C PHE A 22 -5.62 3.60 13.40
N GLU A 23 -6.03 4.81 13.78
CA GLU A 23 -7.00 4.99 14.85
C GLU A 23 -8.41 4.91 14.29
N ILE A 24 -9.20 4.00 14.86
CA ILE A 24 -10.59 3.78 14.51
C ILE A 24 -11.46 4.02 15.75
N VAL A 25 -12.66 4.57 15.58
CA VAL A 25 -13.56 4.83 16.70
C VAL A 25 -14.56 3.67 16.79
N VAL A 26 -14.47 2.89 17.87
CA VAL A 26 -15.37 1.76 18.18
C VAL A 26 -16.18 2.13 19.41
N ASP A 27 -17.51 2.12 19.31
CA ASP A 27 -18.42 2.47 20.40
C ASP A 27 -18.08 3.81 21.09
N GLY A 28 -17.63 4.79 20.29
CA GLY A 28 -17.25 6.12 20.76
C GLY A 28 -15.87 6.21 21.41
N LYS A 29 -15.06 5.12 21.39
CA LYS A 29 -13.70 5.09 21.93
C LYS A 29 -12.68 4.94 20.80
N PRO A 30 -11.58 5.69 20.81
CA PRO A 30 -10.49 5.47 19.86
C PRO A 30 -9.78 4.16 20.20
N GLU A 31 -9.70 3.27 19.21
CA GLU A 31 -8.94 2.03 19.24
C GLU A 31 -7.87 2.08 18.16
N ARG A 32 -6.67 1.60 18.50
CA ARG A 32 -5.56 1.50 17.56
C ARG A 32 -5.63 0.15 16.86
N TRP A 33 -5.78 0.17 15.55
CA TRP A 33 -5.69 -1.01 14.70
C TRP A 33 -4.35 -1.02 13.97
N GLU A 34 -3.61 -2.13 14.07
CA GLU A 34 -2.35 -2.33 13.35
C GLU A 34 -2.55 -3.28 12.19
N TYR A 35 -1.95 -2.96 11.04
CA TYR A 35 -2.12 -3.73 9.81
C TYR A 35 -0.82 -3.78 9.01
N ASP A 36 -0.68 -4.84 8.22
CA ASP A 36 0.37 -4.95 7.21
C ASP A 36 -0.08 -4.25 5.92
N VAL A 37 0.72 -3.32 5.43
CA VAL A 37 0.37 -2.50 4.26
C VAL A 37 0.25 -3.34 2.99
N LEU A 38 1.07 -4.41 2.84
CA LEU A 38 1.01 -5.30 1.69
C LEU A 38 -0.28 -6.13 1.71
N GLU A 39 -0.67 -6.66 2.87
CA GLU A 39 -1.91 -7.43 3.00
C GLU A 39 -3.13 -6.59 2.59
N ILE A 40 -3.22 -5.36 3.08
CA ILE A 40 -4.31 -4.46 2.72
C ILE A 40 -4.27 -4.09 1.24
N LYS A 41 -3.08 -3.90 0.65
CA LYS A 41 -2.97 -3.65 -0.79
C LYS A 41 -3.50 -4.82 -1.61
N LEU A 42 -3.21 -6.07 -1.21
CA LEU A 42 -3.72 -7.26 -1.90
C LEU A 42 -5.25 -7.35 -1.84
N ILE A 43 -5.87 -6.98 -0.71
CA ILE A 43 -7.33 -6.88 -0.59
C ILE A 43 -7.87 -5.82 -1.54
N ILE A 44 -7.29 -4.62 -1.54
CA ILE A 44 -7.68 -3.51 -2.42
C ILE A 44 -7.60 -3.93 -3.89
N GLU A 45 -6.49 -4.52 -4.32
CA GLU A 45 -6.28 -5.03 -5.68
C GLU A 45 -7.34 -6.06 -6.10
N SER A 46 -7.71 -6.96 -5.19
CA SER A 46 -8.75 -7.96 -5.43
C SER A 46 -10.13 -7.33 -5.63
N LEU A 47 -10.47 -6.35 -4.79
CA LEU A 47 -11.74 -5.62 -4.88
C LEU A 47 -11.79 -4.72 -6.13
N GLU A 48 -10.71 -4.04 -6.47
CA GLU A 48 -10.62 -3.21 -7.69
C GLU A 48 -10.91 -4.02 -8.95
N ARG A 49 -10.38 -5.24 -9.03
CA ARG A 49 -10.65 -6.17 -10.14
C ARG A 49 -12.12 -6.57 -10.19
N THR A 50 -12.69 -6.93 -9.03
CA THR A 50 -14.10 -7.36 -8.93
C THR A 50 -15.06 -6.21 -9.27
N ALA A 51 -14.72 -4.99 -8.87
CA ALA A 51 -15.52 -3.79 -9.12
C ALA A 51 -15.33 -3.20 -10.53
N GLY A 52 -14.48 -3.79 -11.40
CA GLY A 52 -14.20 -3.24 -12.73
C GLY A 52 -13.60 -1.83 -12.69
N MET A 53 -12.87 -1.53 -11.62
CA MET A 53 -12.21 -0.22 -11.42
C MET A 53 -10.94 -0.10 -12.24
N ARG A 54 -10.38 -1.23 -12.66
CA ARG A 54 -9.31 -1.30 -13.67
C ARG A 54 -9.95 -1.45 -15.04
N VAL A 55 -9.61 -0.52 -15.93
CA VAL A 55 -10.14 -0.53 -17.30
C VAL A 55 -9.26 -1.38 -18.22
N ASP A 56 -7.97 -1.57 -17.89
CA ASP A 56 -6.96 -2.37 -18.59
C ASP A 56 -5.75 -2.58 -17.63
N ASP A 57 -4.60 -3.09 -18.10
CA ASP A 57 -3.28 -3.05 -17.39
C ASP A 57 -2.74 -1.61 -17.18
N SER A 58 -3.61 -0.61 -17.28
CA SER A 58 -3.29 0.80 -17.03
C SER A 58 -3.01 1.02 -15.54
N PRO A 59 -1.99 1.82 -15.19
CA PRO A 59 -1.73 2.21 -13.80
C PRO A 59 -2.85 3.08 -13.20
N ASN A 60 -3.79 3.56 -14.03
CA ASN A 60 -4.87 4.45 -13.61
C ASN A 60 -6.07 3.64 -13.10
N VAL A 61 -6.26 3.63 -11.78
CA VAL A 61 -7.46 3.12 -11.13
C VAL A 61 -8.52 4.22 -11.10
N LYS A 62 -9.78 3.89 -11.40
CA LYS A 62 -10.90 4.82 -11.20
C LYS A 62 -10.98 5.26 -9.73
N ASN A 63 -11.51 6.46 -9.48
CA ASN A 63 -11.82 6.88 -8.12
C ASN A 63 -12.76 5.86 -7.45
N PRO A 64 -12.51 5.49 -6.17
CA PRO A 64 -13.34 4.51 -5.47
C PRO A 64 -14.78 5.02 -5.32
N THR A 65 -15.74 4.15 -5.63
CA THR A 65 -17.17 4.44 -5.43
C THR A 65 -17.58 4.16 -3.99
N ILE A 66 -18.77 4.61 -3.59
CA ILE A 66 -19.30 4.33 -2.24
C ILE A 66 -19.48 2.82 -2.03
N GLU A 67 -19.96 2.10 -3.04
CA GLU A 67 -20.18 0.65 -3.00
C GLU A 67 -18.85 -0.09 -2.82
N PHE A 68 -17.80 0.34 -3.53
CA PHE A 68 -16.45 -0.20 -3.34
C PHE A 68 -15.96 0.06 -1.90
N LEU A 69 -16.15 1.27 -1.37
CA LEU A 69 -15.72 1.62 -0.02
C LEU A 69 -16.49 0.85 1.06
N GLN A 70 -17.76 0.55 0.83
CA GLN A 70 -18.54 -0.34 1.69
C GLN A 70 -17.99 -1.76 1.67
N ALA A 71 -17.71 -2.31 0.48
CA ALA A 71 -17.12 -3.64 0.34
C ALA A 71 -15.74 -3.71 1.00
N LEU A 72 -14.91 -2.68 0.82
CA LEU A 72 -13.60 -2.58 1.45
C LEU A 72 -13.73 -2.49 2.98
N ALA A 73 -14.63 -1.66 3.50
CA ALA A 73 -14.89 -1.59 4.94
C ALA A 73 -15.27 -2.96 5.52
N SER A 74 -16.18 -3.69 4.86
CA SER A 74 -16.54 -5.05 5.28
C SER A 74 -15.36 -6.03 5.25
N GLN A 75 -14.50 -5.96 4.24
CA GLN A 75 -13.28 -6.80 4.20
C GLN A 75 -12.30 -6.43 5.31
N LEU A 76 -12.15 -5.14 5.63
CA LEU A 76 -11.31 -4.68 6.73
C LEU A 76 -11.83 -5.13 8.09
N GLU A 77 -13.15 -5.20 8.29
CA GLU A 77 -13.72 -5.78 9.52
C GLU A 77 -13.33 -7.27 9.68
N LEU A 78 -13.26 -8.03 8.59
CA LEU A 78 -12.76 -9.41 8.61
C LEU A 78 -11.26 -9.50 8.97
N GLN A 79 -10.52 -8.39 8.80
CA GLN A 79 -9.12 -8.22 9.22
C GLN A 79 -9.01 -7.53 10.58
N GLU A 80 -10.01 -7.71 11.44
CA GLU A 80 -10.04 -7.18 12.81
C GLU A 80 -10.08 -5.64 12.92
N CYS A 81 -10.31 -4.91 11.83
CA CYS A 81 -10.56 -3.47 11.84
C CYS A 81 -12.01 -3.21 12.30
N LYS A 82 -12.31 -3.43 13.59
CA LYS A 82 -13.67 -3.34 14.11
C LYS A 82 -14.27 -1.95 13.92
N GLY A 83 -15.54 -1.87 13.48
CA GLY A 83 -16.23 -0.61 13.28
C GLY A 83 -15.75 0.15 12.04
N CYS A 84 -15.17 -0.55 11.06
CA CYS A 84 -14.63 0.09 9.86
C CYS A 84 -15.77 0.75 9.08
N THR A 85 -15.73 2.07 8.99
CA THR A 85 -16.69 2.84 8.18
C THR A 85 -16.16 3.02 6.76
N PRO A 86 -17.01 3.28 5.75
CA PRO A 86 -16.55 3.61 4.40
C PRO A 86 -15.58 4.81 4.37
N THR A 87 -15.76 5.78 5.29
CA THR A 87 -14.84 6.91 5.45
C THR A 87 -13.47 6.48 5.97
N ALA A 88 -13.42 5.57 6.95
CA ALA A 88 -12.17 5.00 7.44
C ALA A 88 -11.49 4.15 6.35
N ALA A 89 -12.25 3.32 5.65
CA ALA A 89 -11.78 2.51 4.52
C ALA A 89 -11.19 3.40 3.40
N PHE A 90 -11.81 4.54 3.09
CA PHE A 90 -11.28 5.48 2.11
C PHE A 90 -9.93 6.09 2.54
N ARG A 91 -9.78 6.43 3.82
CA ARG A 91 -8.50 6.91 4.36
C ARG A 91 -7.42 5.85 4.26
N ILE A 92 -7.72 4.61 4.66
CA ILE A 92 -6.80 3.47 4.56
C ILE A 92 -6.41 3.22 3.10
N TYR A 93 -7.39 3.20 2.19
CA TYR A 93 -7.17 3.06 0.74
C TYR A 93 -6.18 4.11 0.21
N ASN A 94 -6.38 5.39 0.54
CA ASN A 94 -5.50 6.46 0.09
C ASN A 94 -4.08 6.32 0.65
N VAL A 95 -3.95 6.00 1.94
CA VAL A 95 -2.64 5.83 2.59
C VAL A 95 -1.88 4.67 1.95
N VAL A 96 -2.51 3.51 1.81
CA VAL A 96 -1.90 2.31 1.23
C VAL A 96 -1.50 2.56 -0.22
N ASN A 97 -2.38 3.14 -1.04
CA ASN A 97 -2.06 3.42 -2.44
C ASN A 97 -0.97 4.47 -2.61
N THR A 98 -0.95 5.51 -1.76
CA THR A 98 0.13 6.52 -1.77
C THR A 98 1.47 5.88 -1.45
N GLN A 99 1.50 5.01 -0.44
CA GLN A 99 2.72 4.33 -0.02
C GLN A 99 3.26 3.41 -1.11
N PHE A 100 2.40 2.65 -1.79
CA PHE A 100 2.82 1.83 -2.94
C PHE A 100 3.27 2.68 -4.13
N ALA A 101 2.63 3.82 -4.40
CA ALA A 101 3.08 4.73 -5.44
C ALA A 101 4.48 5.28 -5.14
N THR A 102 4.75 5.69 -3.89
CA THR A 102 6.08 6.13 -3.46
C THR A 102 7.11 5.02 -3.60
N MET A 103 6.81 3.80 -3.14
CA MET A 103 7.72 2.67 -3.27
C MET A 103 8.06 2.36 -4.73
N ASN A 104 7.08 2.40 -5.63
CA ASN A 104 7.32 2.15 -7.05
C ASN A 104 8.26 3.21 -7.65
N THR A 105 8.10 4.47 -7.28
CA THR A 105 9.03 5.55 -7.66
C THR A 105 10.43 5.29 -7.13
N ASP A 106 10.58 4.97 -5.84
CA ASP A 106 11.89 4.72 -5.22
C ASP A 106 12.62 3.51 -5.85
N ILE A 107 11.86 2.46 -6.20
CA ILE A 107 12.36 1.29 -6.94
C ILE A 107 12.85 1.73 -8.32
N GLN A 108 12.02 2.46 -9.07
CA GLN A 108 12.34 2.89 -10.43
C GLN A 108 13.59 3.77 -10.45
N GLU A 109 13.69 4.76 -9.56
CA GLU A 109 14.87 5.62 -9.43
C GLU A 109 16.13 4.83 -9.06
N THR A 110 15.99 3.77 -8.28
CA THR A 110 17.12 2.90 -7.91
C THR A 110 17.57 2.05 -9.08
N VAL A 111 16.64 1.46 -9.82
CA VAL A 111 16.92 0.72 -11.06
C VAL A 111 17.62 1.64 -12.08
N ASP A 112 17.10 2.85 -12.28
CA ASP A 112 17.67 3.81 -13.23
C ASP A 112 19.11 4.18 -12.86
N ARG A 113 19.41 4.38 -11.56
CA ARG A 113 20.79 4.63 -11.09
C ARG A 113 21.73 3.45 -11.35
N ILE A 114 21.29 2.22 -11.06
CA ILE A 114 22.10 1.01 -11.29
C ILE A 114 22.42 0.87 -12.78
N VAL A 115 21.41 1.06 -13.66
CA VAL A 115 21.56 0.92 -15.11
C VAL A 115 22.39 2.05 -15.71
N SER A 116 22.28 3.28 -15.18
CA SER A 116 22.99 4.46 -15.70
C SER A 116 24.47 4.54 -15.27
N GLY A 117 24.93 3.65 -14.39
CA GLY A 117 26.33 3.58 -13.95
C GLY A 117 26.81 4.77 -13.10
N ALA A 118 25.89 5.54 -12.53
CA ALA A 118 26.20 6.66 -11.62
C ALA A 118 26.71 6.17 -10.25
#